data_AF-A0A3D5MJU3-F1
#
_entry.id   AF-A0A3D5MJU3-F1
#
_cell.length_a   1.000
_cell.length_b   1.000
_cell.length_c   1.000
_cell.angle_alpha   90.00
_cell.angle_beta   90.00
_cell.angle_gamma   90.00
#
_symmetry.space_group_name_H-M   'P 1'
#
loop_
_entity.id
_entity.type
_entity.pdbx_description
1 polymer ?
#
loop_
_entity_poly.entity_id
_entity_poly.type
_entity_poly.pdbx_seq_one_letter_code
_entity_poly.pdbx_strand_id
1 'polypeptide(L)'
;MMDATKTFDAYEVIGVITPGAVVTLLMALQWPDFRTFLGQEGLSVGSLGIFVIMAFVLGHLTQALGNFIDGVVWLLPGLPTTWVRSPKQSLISSNQREQLQAKITAMEPAITDISQVDRRCWLNISGRMYGRVHAAGRSGRIDACNRTYGLSRGLAAAFVGAAAWFAFEAGGISSEMGISIALAVLACARMWRSGVHYGRSLLVAYIDLP
;
A
#
# COMPACT_ATOMS: atom_id res chain seq x y z
N MET A 1 -12.44 -18.75 -27.45
CA MET A 1 -13.42 -17.66 -27.22
C MET A 1 -12.99 -17.00 -25.91
N MET A 2 -12.23 -15.91 -26.02
CA MET A 2 -11.69 -15.18 -24.87
C MET A 2 -12.81 -14.28 -24.33
N ASP A 3 -13.33 -14.58 -23.14
CA ASP A 3 -14.11 -13.60 -22.38
C ASP A 3 -13.16 -12.46 -22.01
N ALA A 4 -13.19 -11.40 -22.81
CA ALA A 4 -12.64 -10.11 -22.46
C ALA A 4 -13.56 -9.40 -21.45
N THR A 5 -13.94 -10.08 -20.36
CA THR A 5 -14.27 -9.38 -19.13
C THR A 5 -13.01 -8.67 -18.72
N LYS A 6 -12.93 -7.36 -19.00
CA LYS A 6 -12.01 -6.46 -18.30
C LYS A 6 -12.32 -6.63 -16.81
N THR A 7 -11.58 -7.52 -16.16
CA THR A 7 -11.74 -7.80 -14.75
C THR A 7 -11.51 -6.48 -14.02
N PHE A 8 -12.53 -6.00 -13.32
CA PHE A 8 -12.43 -4.84 -12.45
C PHE A 8 -11.15 -4.93 -11.63
N ASP A 9 -10.20 -4.02 -11.86
CA ASP A 9 -8.97 -4.01 -11.09
C ASP A 9 -9.24 -3.34 -9.74
N ALA A 10 -9.57 -4.17 -8.76
CA ALA A 10 -9.78 -3.72 -7.40
C ALA A 10 -8.55 -2.97 -6.84
N TYR A 11 -7.33 -3.21 -7.34
CA TYR A 11 -6.15 -2.44 -6.94
C TYR A 11 -6.23 -1.00 -7.41
N GLU A 12 -6.63 -0.78 -8.65
CA GLU A 12 -6.74 0.55 -9.23
C GLU A 12 -7.81 1.36 -8.51
N VAL A 13 -8.98 0.77 -8.26
CA VAL A 13 -10.06 1.49 -7.56
C VAL A 13 -9.72 1.78 -6.09
N ILE A 14 -9.15 0.81 -5.38
CA ILE A 14 -8.88 0.94 -3.94
C ILE A 14 -7.59 1.76 -3.69
N GLY A 15 -6.55 1.55 -4.49
CA GLY A 15 -5.23 2.14 -4.29
C GLY A 15 -4.95 3.43 -5.05
N VAL A 16 -5.77 3.78 -6.05
CA VAL A 16 -5.64 5.02 -6.83
C VAL A 16 -6.87 5.91 -6.65
N ILE A 17 -8.06 5.41 -7.05
CA ILE A 17 -9.27 6.24 -7.12
C ILE A 17 -9.69 6.70 -5.72
N THR A 18 -9.65 5.82 -4.71
CA THR A 18 -10.11 6.17 -3.35
C THR A 18 -9.27 7.30 -2.71
N PRO A 19 -7.93 7.22 -2.66
CA PRO A 19 -7.09 8.35 -2.23
C PRO A 19 -7.30 9.62 -3.06
N GLY A 20 -7.39 9.49 -4.39
CA GLY A 20 -7.58 10.64 -5.26
C GLY A 20 -8.96 11.29 -5.12
N ALA A 21 -9.99 10.53 -4.76
CA ALA A 21 -11.31 11.06 -4.42
C ALA A 21 -11.24 11.93 -3.16
N VAL A 22 -10.44 11.53 -2.15
CA VAL A 22 -10.19 12.36 -0.97
C VAL A 22 -9.53 13.68 -1.37
N VAL A 23 -8.49 13.64 -2.20
CA VAL A 23 -7.82 14.86 -2.69
C VAL A 23 -8.76 15.72 -3.51
N THR A 24 -9.56 15.12 -4.39
CA THR A 24 -10.54 15.83 -5.24
C THR A 24 -11.57 16.55 -4.38
N LEU A 25 -12.11 15.89 -3.35
CA LEU A 25 -13.06 16.49 -2.42
C LEU A 25 -12.42 17.63 -1.62
N LEU A 26 -11.19 17.46 -1.15
CA LEU A 26 -10.45 18.52 -0.46
C LEU A 26 -10.25 19.74 -1.37
N MET A 27 -9.82 19.53 -2.61
CA MET A 27 -9.68 20.61 -3.59
C MET A 27 -11.02 21.31 -3.85
N ALA A 28 -12.12 20.57 -3.95
CA ALA A 28 -13.45 21.16 -4.15
C ALA A 28 -13.96 21.95 -2.93
N LEU A 29 -13.54 21.59 -1.73
CA LEU A 29 -13.87 22.35 -0.52
C LEU A 29 -13.06 23.64 -0.41
N GLN A 30 -11.81 23.63 -0.87
CA GLN A 30 -10.85 24.72 -0.72
C GLN A 30 -10.82 25.70 -1.89
N TRP A 31 -11.15 25.23 -3.09
CA TRP A 31 -11.15 26.02 -4.31
C TRP A 31 -12.54 26.09 -4.92
N PRO A 32 -13.26 27.23 -4.73
CA PRO A 32 -14.59 27.44 -5.31
C PRO A 32 -14.61 27.22 -6.83
N ASP A 33 -13.59 27.68 -7.54
CA ASP A 33 -13.45 27.49 -8.98
C ASP A 33 -13.36 26.01 -9.34
N PHE A 34 -12.58 25.23 -8.58
CA PHE A 34 -12.49 23.78 -8.76
C PHE A 34 -13.84 23.09 -8.55
N ARG A 35 -14.60 23.53 -7.54
CA ARG A 35 -15.95 23.03 -7.28
C ARG A 35 -16.89 23.28 -8.45
N THR A 36 -16.76 24.39 -9.17
CA THR A 36 -17.62 24.68 -10.32
C THR A 36 -17.46 23.65 -11.44
N PHE A 37 -16.27 23.10 -11.64
CA PHE A 37 -16.02 22.01 -12.61
C PHE A 37 -16.73 20.70 -12.24
N LEU A 38 -17.05 20.50 -10.96
CA LEU A 38 -17.80 19.33 -10.47
C LEU A 38 -19.33 19.56 -10.50
N GLY A 39 -19.79 20.73 -10.97
CA GLY A 39 -21.20 21.09 -11.08
C GLY A 39 -21.73 21.84 -9.85
N GLN A 40 -22.54 22.88 -10.09
CA GLN A 40 -23.11 23.72 -9.02
C GLN A 40 -24.51 23.27 -8.56
N GLU A 41 -25.28 22.57 -9.40
CA GLU A 41 -26.72 22.29 -9.16
C GLU A 41 -27.04 20.85 -8.73
N GLY A 42 -26.02 20.04 -8.43
CA GLY A 42 -26.17 18.66 -7.97
C GLY A 42 -25.29 17.66 -8.73
N LEU A 43 -25.28 16.40 -8.27
CA LEU A 43 -24.53 15.32 -8.91
C LEU A 43 -25.28 14.82 -10.15
N SER A 44 -24.97 15.41 -11.31
CA SER A 44 -25.34 14.83 -12.61
C SER A 44 -24.47 13.60 -12.91
N VAL A 45 -24.92 12.75 -13.84
CA VAL A 45 -24.11 11.62 -14.34
C VAL A 45 -22.81 12.12 -14.98
N GLY A 46 -22.86 13.27 -15.67
CA GLY A 46 -21.68 13.88 -16.29
C GLY A 46 -20.65 14.37 -15.26
N SER A 47 -21.09 15.05 -14.21
CA SER A 47 -20.19 15.52 -13.15
C SER A 47 -19.63 14.38 -12.31
N LEU A 48 -20.38 13.29 -12.12
CA LEU A 48 -19.84 12.07 -11.51
C LEU A 48 -18.71 11.46 -12.36
N GLY A 49 -18.88 11.41 -13.68
CA GLY A 49 -17.83 10.93 -14.59
C GLY A 49 -16.55 11.76 -14.51
N ILE A 50 -16.68 13.09 -14.54
CA ILE A 50 -15.54 14.01 -14.38
C ILE A 50 -14.88 13.82 -13.01
N PHE A 51 -15.66 13.71 -11.93
CA PHE A 51 -15.14 13.46 -10.59
C PHE A 51 -14.28 12.20 -10.53
N VAL A 52 -14.75 11.09 -11.12
CA VAL A 52 -14.00 9.82 -11.14
C VAL A 52 -12.70 9.95 -11.93
N ILE A 53 -12.72 10.64 -13.08
CA ILE A 53 -11.51 10.89 -13.88
C ILE A 53 -10.51 11.73 -13.08
N MET A 54 -10.96 12.78 -12.41
CA MET A 54 -10.10 13.63 -11.57
C MET A 54 -9.53 12.86 -10.39
N ALA A 55 -10.35 12.07 -9.70
CA ALA A 55 -9.92 11.20 -8.62
C ALA A 55 -8.87 10.20 -9.12
N PHE A 56 -9.03 9.63 -10.30
CA PHE A 56 -8.04 8.73 -10.89
C PHE A 56 -6.69 9.43 -11.12
N VAL A 57 -6.69 10.60 -11.79
CA VAL A 57 -5.47 11.37 -12.08
C VAL A 57 -4.79 11.83 -10.79
N LEU A 58 -5.53 12.45 -9.88
CA LEU A 58 -5.01 12.93 -8.60
C LEU A 58 -4.53 11.77 -7.72
N GLY A 59 -5.17 10.60 -7.81
CA GLY A 59 -4.74 9.38 -7.16
C GLY A 59 -3.33 8.97 -7.57
N HIS A 60 -3.03 8.97 -8.87
CA HIS A 60 -1.70 8.66 -9.38
C HIS A 60 -0.64 9.67 -8.93
N LEU A 61 -0.98 10.97 -8.91
CA LEU A 61 -0.07 11.99 -8.38
C LEU A 61 0.18 11.79 -6.87
N THR A 62 -0.87 11.47 -6.13
CA THR A 62 -0.81 11.19 -4.68
C THR A 62 0.08 9.98 -4.37
N GLN A 63 0.15 8.98 -5.27
CA GLN A 63 1.04 7.83 -5.09
C GLN A 63 2.52 8.22 -5.03
N ALA A 64 2.95 9.29 -5.69
CA ALA A 64 4.34 9.75 -5.61
C ALA A 64 4.71 10.14 -4.16
N LEU A 65 3.82 10.91 -3.50
CA LEU A 65 3.96 11.26 -2.09
C LEU A 65 3.83 10.02 -1.19
N GLY A 66 2.91 9.10 -1.55
CA GLY A 66 2.77 7.82 -0.86
C GLY A 66 4.04 6.97 -0.85
N ASN A 67 4.77 6.93 -1.97
CA ASN A 67 6.05 6.23 -2.07
C ASN A 67 7.13 6.85 -1.18
N PHE A 68 7.13 8.18 -1.03
CA PHE A 68 8.02 8.85 -0.09
C PHE A 68 7.70 8.47 1.36
N ILE A 69 6.41 8.52 1.74
CA ILE A 69 5.93 8.11 3.08
C ILE A 69 6.29 6.65 3.37
N ASP A 70 6.11 5.77 2.40
CA ASP A 70 6.50 4.35 2.47
C ASP A 70 7.97 4.19 2.85
N GLY A 71 8.85 4.90 2.13
CA GLY A 71 10.29 4.91 2.39
C GLY A 71 10.63 5.38 3.81
N VAL A 72 9.95 6.42 4.31
CA VAL A 72 10.14 6.93 5.68
C VAL A 72 9.66 5.93 6.72
N VAL A 73 8.45 5.38 6.58
CA VAL A 73 7.86 4.45 7.55
C VAL A 73 8.69 3.19 7.71
N TRP A 74 9.29 2.69 6.62
CA TRP A 74 10.11 1.48 6.64
C TRP A 74 11.61 1.74 6.70
N LEU A 75 12.06 2.99 6.90
CA LEU A 75 13.48 3.36 6.87
C LEU A 75 14.30 2.61 7.92
N LEU A 76 13.84 2.61 9.17
CA LEU A 76 14.51 1.97 10.30
C LEU A 76 14.19 0.47 10.43
N PRO A 77 12.91 0.04 10.42
CA PRO A 77 12.58 -1.37 10.65
C PRO A 77 12.80 -2.24 9.42
N GLY A 78 12.89 -1.66 8.21
CA GLY A 78 12.86 -2.41 6.96
C GLY A 78 11.50 -3.08 6.69
N LEU A 79 11.34 -3.61 5.47
CA LEU A 79 10.09 -4.28 5.08
C LEU A 79 9.88 -5.57 5.90
N PRO A 80 8.65 -5.90 6.33
CA PRO A 80 8.41 -7.09 7.14
C PRO A 80 8.90 -8.40 6.52
N THR A 81 8.82 -8.55 5.20
CA THR A 81 9.37 -9.72 4.50
C THR A 81 10.87 -9.92 4.74
N THR A 82 11.63 -8.87 5.06
CA THR A 82 13.07 -8.93 5.38
C THR A 82 13.35 -9.34 6.82
N TRP A 83 12.40 -9.18 7.74
CA TRP A 83 12.62 -9.41 9.17
C TRP A 83 13.03 -10.85 9.46
N VAL A 84 12.55 -11.81 8.66
CA VAL A 84 12.87 -13.24 8.83
C VAL A 84 14.37 -13.56 8.76
N ARG A 85 15.17 -12.67 8.15
CA ARG A 85 16.62 -12.77 8.12
C ARG A 85 17.25 -12.57 9.50
N SER A 86 16.64 -11.74 10.35
CA SER A 86 17.11 -11.51 11.73
C SER A 86 16.69 -12.66 12.65
N PRO A 87 17.59 -13.23 13.49
CA PRO A 87 17.24 -14.25 14.48
C PRO A 87 16.16 -13.80 15.48
N LYS A 88 16.02 -12.48 15.72
CA LYS A 88 15.09 -11.89 16.70
C LYS A 88 13.70 -11.55 16.14
N GLN A 89 13.37 -12.06 14.96
CA GLN A 89 12.09 -11.80 14.28
C GLN A 89 10.89 -12.42 15.01
N SER A 90 9.70 -11.86 14.80
CA SER A 90 8.44 -12.27 15.44
C SER A 90 7.32 -12.66 14.46
N LEU A 91 7.63 -12.80 13.16
CA LEU A 91 6.63 -13.09 12.13
C LEU A 91 6.23 -14.57 12.08
N ILE A 92 7.19 -15.46 12.27
CA ILE A 92 7.01 -16.92 12.18
C ILE A 92 7.73 -17.63 13.33
N SER A 93 7.36 -18.87 13.64
CA SER A 93 8.04 -19.66 14.67
C SER A 93 9.45 -20.12 14.23
N SER A 94 10.28 -20.57 15.18
CA SER A 94 11.62 -21.08 14.86
C SER A 94 11.58 -22.28 13.91
N ASN A 95 10.65 -23.23 14.13
CA ASN A 95 10.45 -24.37 13.23
C ASN A 95 10.02 -23.92 11.82
N GLN A 96 9.10 -22.95 11.72
CA GLN A 96 8.71 -22.37 10.43
C GLN A 96 9.88 -21.68 9.72
N ARG A 97 10.78 -21.04 10.47
CA ARG A 97 11.99 -20.43 9.91
C ARG A 97 12.96 -21.47 9.37
N GLU A 98 13.15 -22.60 10.06
CA GLU A 98 13.97 -23.71 9.58
C GLU A 98 13.39 -24.31 8.29
N GLN A 99 12.07 -24.50 8.24
CA GLN A 99 11.38 -24.95 7.02
C GLN A 99 11.52 -23.95 5.88
N LEU A 100 11.42 -22.65 6.18
CA LEU A 100 11.64 -21.59 5.20
C LEU A 100 13.08 -21.64 4.66
N GLN A 101 14.08 -21.78 5.53
CA GLN A 101 15.49 -21.94 5.14
C GLN A 101 15.65 -23.12 4.19
N ALA A 102 15.13 -24.30 4.56
CA ALA A 102 15.21 -25.49 3.72
C ALA A 102 14.56 -25.28 2.34
N LYS A 103 13.36 -24.67 2.30
CA LYS A 103 12.67 -24.37 1.04
C LYS A 103 13.37 -23.30 0.20
N ILE A 104 14.04 -22.33 0.82
CA ILE A 104 14.85 -21.34 0.10
C ILE A 104 16.11 -21.98 -0.45
N THR A 105 16.82 -22.79 0.33
CA THR A 105 18.02 -23.51 -0.14
C THR A 105 17.68 -24.48 -1.29
N ALA A 106 16.51 -25.15 -1.24
CA ALA A 106 16.03 -25.97 -2.36
C ALA A 106 15.71 -25.15 -3.61
N MET A 107 15.26 -23.90 -3.44
CA MET A 107 14.94 -22.98 -4.54
C MET A 107 16.17 -22.26 -5.10
N GLU A 108 17.17 -22.02 -4.26
CA GLU A 108 18.41 -21.28 -4.51
C GLU A 108 19.58 -22.00 -3.78
N PRO A 109 20.21 -23.01 -4.39
CA PRO A 109 21.23 -23.85 -3.72
C PRO A 109 22.45 -23.08 -3.20
N ALA A 110 22.74 -21.91 -3.78
CA ALA A 110 23.81 -21.02 -3.31
C ALA A 110 23.52 -20.36 -1.95
N ILE A 111 22.27 -20.39 -1.49
CA ILE A 111 21.83 -19.76 -0.25
C ILE A 111 21.68 -20.83 0.83
N THR A 112 22.68 -20.93 1.70
CA THR A 112 22.70 -21.86 2.83
C THR A 112 22.22 -21.23 4.14
N ASP A 113 22.27 -19.90 4.25
CA ASP A 113 21.79 -19.14 5.41
C ASP A 113 21.11 -17.84 4.96
N ILE A 114 19.80 -17.73 5.21
CA ILE A 114 18.99 -16.55 4.89
C ILE A 114 19.44 -15.29 5.64
N SER A 115 20.14 -15.44 6.78
CA SER A 115 20.62 -14.30 7.57
C SER A 115 21.68 -13.48 6.83
N GLN A 116 22.48 -14.14 5.99
CA GLN A 116 23.62 -13.56 5.25
C GLN A 116 23.25 -13.01 3.86
N VAL A 117 22.03 -13.28 3.39
CA VAL A 117 21.57 -12.84 2.07
C VAL A 117 21.48 -11.31 2.05
N ASP A 118 22.03 -10.63 1.06
CA ASP A 118 21.93 -9.17 0.97
C ASP A 118 20.49 -8.70 0.69
N ARG A 119 20.22 -7.39 0.85
CA ARG A 119 18.87 -6.84 0.69
C ARG A 119 18.32 -7.02 -0.74
N ARG A 120 19.13 -6.83 -1.78
CA ARG A 120 18.66 -6.91 -3.17
C ARG A 120 18.35 -8.34 -3.56
N CYS A 121 19.24 -9.28 -3.21
CA CYS A 121 18.98 -10.70 -3.40
C CYS A 121 17.70 -11.14 -2.67
N TRP A 122 17.51 -10.70 -1.43
CA TRP A 122 16.30 -11.02 -0.66
C TRP A 122 14.99 -10.52 -1.30
N LEU A 123 15.01 -9.36 -1.96
CA LEU A 123 13.85 -8.85 -2.69
C LEU A 123 13.47 -9.78 -3.85
N ASN A 124 14.46 -10.30 -4.59
CA ASN A 124 14.23 -11.25 -5.67
C ASN A 124 13.66 -12.58 -5.15
N ILE A 125 14.21 -13.11 -4.06
CA ILE A 125 13.70 -14.31 -3.37
C ILE A 125 12.25 -14.09 -2.95
N SER A 126 11.94 -12.94 -2.36
CA SER A 126 10.59 -12.58 -1.94
C SER A 126 9.60 -12.53 -3.11
N GLY A 127 10.02 -11.99 -4.26
CA GLY A 127 9.25 -12.03 -5.49
C GLY A 127 9.00 -13.46 -5.99
N ARG A 128 10.02 -14.33 -5.97
CA ARG A 128 9.87 -15.75 -6.35
C ARG A 128 8.96 -16.53 -5.40
N MET A 129 9.03 -16.28 -4.09
CA MET A 129 8.11 -16.85 -3.10
C MET A 129 6.67 -16.49 -3.45
N TYR A 130 6.41 -15.21 -3.71
CA TYR A 130 5.08 -14.75 -4.12
C TYR A 130 4.64 -15.42 -5.42
N GLY A 131 5.51 -15.49 -6.44
CA GLY A 131 5.21 -16.15 -7.70
C GLY A 131 4.79 -17.61 -7.53
N ARG A 132 5.47 -18.37 -6.65
CA ARG A 132 5.11 -19.76 -6.33
C ARG A 132 3.78 -19.87 -5.59
N VAL A 133 3.54 -19.00 -4.61
CA VAL A 133 2.26 -18.96 -3.87
C VAL A 133 1.10 -18.59 -4.77
N HIS A 134 1.32 -17.64 -5.68
CA HIS A 134 0.34 -17.21 -6.66
C HIS A 134 0.03 -18.32 -7.68
N ALA A 135 1.05 -18.97 -8.24
CA ALA A 135 0.89 -20.10 -9.15
C ALA A 135 0.14 -21.28 -8.50
N ALA A 136 0.28 -21.45 -7.18
CA ALA A 136 -0.46 -22.45 -6.41
C ALA A 136 -1.91 -22.04 -6.04
N GLY A 137 -2.37 -20.85 -6.47
CA GLY A 137 -3.71 -20.34 -6.17
C GLY A 137 -3.93 -19.93 -4.70
N ARG A 138 -2.85 -19.70 -3.94
CA ARG A 138 -2.91 -19.42 -2.50
C ARG A 138 -2.59 -17.96 -2.13
N SER A 139 -2.59 -17.04 -3.10
CA SER A 139 -2.24 -15.63 -2.88
C SER A 139 -3.36 -14.76 -2.29
N GLY A 140 -4.61 -15.22 -2.24
CA GLY A 140 -5.77 -14.35 -1.96
C GLY A 140 -5.66 -13.48 -0.68
N ARG A 141 -5.09 -14.02 0.41
CA ARG A 141 -4.84 -13.25 1.65
C ARG A 141 -3.72 -12.22 1.49
N ILE A 142 -2.67 -12.58 0.75
CA ILE A 142 -1.52 -11.70 0.43
C ILE A 142 -2.02 -10.53 -0.40
N ASP A 143 -2.86 -10.80 -1.40
CA ASP A 143 -3.42 -9.82 -2.32
C ASP A 143 -4.35 -8.85 -1.59
N ALA A 144 -5.18 -9.34 -0.68
CA ALA A 144 -6.01 -8.49 0.20
C ALA A 144 -5.17 -7.57 1.10
N CYS A 145 -4.06 -8.07 1.67
CA CYS A 145 -3.15 -7.26 2.46
C CYS A 145 -2.49 -6.17 1.60
N ASN A 146 -2.04 -6.53 0.39
CA ASN A 146 -1.40 -5.58 -0.53
C ASN A 146 -2.37 -4.46 -0.97
N ARG A 147 -3.65 -4.80 -1.24
CA ARG A 147 -4.69 -3.79 -1.55
C ARG A 147 -4.90 -2.82 -0.39
N THR A 148 -5.05 -3.34 0.83
CA THR A 148 -5.26 -2.52 2.03
C THR A 148 -4.05 -1.64 2.32
N TYR A 149 -2.85 -2.17 2.08
CA TYR A 149 -1.60 -1.45 2.17
C TYR A 149 -1.56 -0.26 1.21
N GLY A 150 -1.82 -0.50 -0.09
CA GLY A 150 -1.87 0.54 -1.12
C GLY A 150 -2.88 1.65 -0.82
N LEU A 151 -4.09 1.29 -0.40
CA LEU A 151 -5.11 2.25 0.05
C LEU A 151 -4.59 3.10 1.22
N SER A 152 -4.09 2.46 2.27
CA SER A 152 -3.67 3.16 3.49
C SER A 152 -2.50 4.10 3.21
N ARG A 153 -1.57 3.70 2.33
CA ARG A 153 -0.47 4.54 1.86
C ARG A 153 -0.97 5.76 1.08
N GLY A 154 -1.92 5.55 0.17
CA GLY A 154 -2.52 6.64 -0.60
C GLY A 154 -3.31 7.62 0.29
N LEU A 155 -4.08 7.11 1.26
CA LEU A 155 -4.78 7.95 2.24
C LEU A 155 -3.81 8.73 3.13
N ALA A 156 -2.72 8.12 3.59
CA ALA A 156 -1.70 8.81 4.36
C ALA A 156 -1.12 9.98 3.55
N ALA A 157 -0.80 9.76 2.28
CA ALA A 157 -0.33 10.81 1.38
C ALA A 157 -1.36 11.92 1.17
N ALA A 158 -2.62 11.57 0.91
CA ALA A 158 -3.70 12.54 0.75
C ALA A 158 -3.83 13.45 1.98
N PHE A 159 -3.83 12.87 3.18
CA PHE A 159 -3.97 13.63 4.42
C PHE A 159 -2.72 14.41 4.83
N VAL A 160 -1.51 13.92 4.52
CA VAL A 160 -0.28 14.72 4.68
C VAL A 160 -0.31 15.93 3.75
N GLY A 161 -0.70 15.74 2.48
CA GLY A 161 -0.88 16.85 1.54
C GLY A 161 -1.92 17.85 2.01
N ALA A 162 -3.06 17.37 2.52
CA ALA A 162 -4.11 18.21 3.10
C ALA A 162 -3.60 19.02 4.29
N ALA A 163 -2.88 18.37 5.22
CA ALA A 163 -2.31 19.05 6.38
C ALA A 163 -1.33 20.15 5.97
N ALA A 164 -0.45 19.89 4.99
CA ALA A 164 0.47 20.89 4.47
C ALA A 164 -0.25 22.08 3.83
N TRP A 165 -1.34 21.81 3.08
CA TRP A 165 -2.17 22.86 2.49
C TRP A 165 -2.85 23.72 3.57
N PHE A 166 -3.49 23.11 4.56
CA PHE A 166 -4.14 23.85 5.65
C PHE A 166 -3.16 24.66 6.50
N ALA A 167 -1.96 24.13 6.72
CA ALA A 167 -0.90 24.88 7.41
C ALA A 167 -0.48 26.13 6.61
N PHE A 168 -0.40 26.01 5.29
CA PHE A 168 -0.07 27.11 4.39
C PHE A 168 -1.17 28.18 4.37
N GLU A 169 -2.44 27.78 4.21
CA GLU A 169 -3.57 28.72 4.14
C GLU A 169 -3.79 29.47 5.46
N ALA A 170 -3.76 28.77 6.60
CA ALA A 170 -4.01 29.37 7.91
C ALA A 170 -2.84 30.24 8.42
N GLY A 171 -1.67 30.16 7.79
CA GLY A 171 -0.44 30.80 8.29
C GLY A 171 0.02 30.27 9.66
N GLY A 172 -0.42 29.07 10.06
CA GLY A 172 -0.24 28.53 11.40
C GLY A 172 -0.99 27.22 11.66
N ILE A 173 -1.15 26.87 12.93
CA ILE A 173 -1.85 25.64 13.34
C ILE A 173 -3.36 25.87 13.28
N SER A 174 -4.05 25.07 12.46
CA SER A 174 -5.52 25.03 12.37
C SER A 174 -6.09 23.69 12.84
N SER A 175 -7.40 23.66 13.11
CA SER A 175 -8.10 22.44 13.51
C SER A 175 -8.13 21.39 12.39
N GLU A 176 -8.24 21.86 11.15
CA GLU A 176 -8.27 21.11 9.90
C GLU A 176 -6.92 20.45 9.63
N MET A 177 -5.82 21.18 9.90
CA MET A 177 -4.47 20.63 9.89
C MET A 177 -4.35 19.50 10.93
N GLY A 178 -4.80 19.75 12.17
CA GLY A 178 -4.76 18.77 13.25
C GLY A 178 -5.53 17.48 12.92
N ILE A 179 -6.75 17.61 12.38
CA ILE A 179 -7.58 16.48 11.94
C ILE A 179 -6.87 15.72 10.80
N SER A 180 -6.32 16.44 9.83
CA SER A 180 -5.61 15.83 8.70
C SER A 180 -4.38 15.04 9.17
N ILE A 181 -3.60 15.59 10.11
CA ILE A 181 -2.47 14.87 10.72
C ILE A 181 -2.95 13.62 11.46
N ALA A 182 -4.02 13.71 12.26
CA ALA A 182 -4.56 12.55 12.97
C ALA A 182 -5.00 11.43 12.01
N LEU A 183 -5.68 11.79 10.91
CA LEU A 183 -6.08 10.82 9.88
C LEU A 183 -4.88 10.23 9.13
N ALA A 184 -3.85 11.03 8.85
CA ALA A 184 -2.59 10.55 8.27
C ALA A 184 -1.90 9.53 9.19
N VAL A 185 -1.83 9.80 10.50
CA VAL A 185 -1.27 8.87 11.49
C VAL A 185 -2.06 7.56 11.53
N LEU A 186 -3.40 7.63 11.53
CA LEU A 186 -4.25 6.44 11.48
C LEU A 186 -4.04 5.63 10.19
N ALA A 187 -3.90 6.32 9.06
CA ALA A 187 -3.61 5.69 7.77
C ALA A 187 -2.23 5.01 7.78
N CYS A 188 -1.19 5.65 8.33
CA CYS A 188 0.13 5.05 8.53
C CYS A 188 0.08 3.83 9.46
N ALA A 189 -0.67 3.89 10.56
CA ALA A 189 -0.85 2.74 11.46
C ALA A 189 -1.52 1.55 10.74
N ARG A 190 -2.52 1.81 9.89
CA ARG A 190 -3.16 0.78 9.06
C ARG A 190 -2.22 0.24 7.98
N MET A 191 -1.42 1.11 7.36
CA MET A 191 -0.38 0.74 6.39
C MET A 191 0.64 -0.20 7.03
N TRP A 192 1.19 0.18 8.20
CA TRP A 192 2.10 -0.65 8.99
C TRP A 192 1.52 -2.04 9.27
N ARG A 193 0.31 -2.09 9.84
CA ARG A 193 -0.35 -3.36 10.17
C ARG A 193 -0.56 -4.23 8.93
N SER A 194 -0.96 -3.64 7.81
CA SER A 194 -1.17 -4.35 6.55
C SER A 194 0.14 -4.90 5.98
N GLY A 195 1.24 -4.14 6.08
CA GLY A 195 2.56 -4.59 5.66
C GLY A 195 3.06 -5.78 6.48
N VAL A 196 2.86 -5.76 7.81
CA VAL A 196 3.20 -6.89 8.69
C VAL A 196 2.38 -8.13 8.34
N HIS A 197 1.06 -7.97 8.15
CA HIS A 197 0.20 -9.08 7.75
C HIS A 197 0.52 -9.62 6.36
N TYR A 198 0.89 -8.76 5.41
CA TYR A 198 1.38 -9.16 4.09
C TYR A 198 2.62 -10.05 4.24
N GLY A 199 3.64 -9.56 4.95
CA GLY A 199 4.90 -10.28 5.13
C GLY A 199 4.70 -11.64 5.78
N ARG A 200 3.93 -11.70 6.87
CA ARG A 200 3.61 -12.97 7.54
C ARG A 200 2.82 -13.92 6.64
N SER A 201 1.81 -13.42 5.93
CA SER A 201 0.96 -14.26 5.08
C SER A 201 1.76 -14.84 3.91
N LEU A 202 2.67 -14.07 3.31
CA LEU A 202 3.56 -14.55 2.25
C LEU A 202 4.48 -15.66 2.75
N LEU A 203 5.15 -15.44 3.88
CA LEU A 203 6.09 -16.41 4.44
C LEU A 203 5.38 -17.73 4.80
N VAL A 204 4.26 -17.65 5.52
CA VAL A 204 3.48 -18.84 5.91
C VAL A 204 2.93 -19.56 4.68
N ALA A 205 2.30 -18.85 3.74
CA ALA A 205 1.76 -19.48 2.54
C ALA A 205 2.83 -20.18 1.70
N TYR A 206 4.05 -19.63 1.65
CA TYR A 206 5.18 -20.24 0.97
C TYR A 206 5.70 -21.49 1.68
N ILE A 207 5.78 -21.45 3.03
CA ILE A 207 6.16 -22.60 3.86
C ILE A 207 5.16 -23.75 3.68
N ASP A 208 3.87 -23.44 3.59
CA ASP A 208 2.79 -24.44 3.50
C ASP A 208 2.59 -25.00 2.06
N LEU A 209 3.38 -24.56 1.09
CA LEU A 209 3.39 -25.18 -0.24
C LEU A 209 3.98 -26.60 -0.15
N PRO A 210 3.52 -27.54 -0.99
CA PRO A 210 4.18 -28.83 -1.13
C PRO A 210 5.65 -28.67 -1.59
#